data_AF-A0A0S8FFW6-F1
#
_entry.id   AF-A0A0S8FFW6-F1
#
_cell.length_a   1.000
_cell.length_b   1.000
_cell.length_c   1.000
_cell.angle_alpha   90.00
_cell.angle_beta   90.00
_cell.angle_gamma   90.00
#
_symmetry.space_group_name_H-M   'P 1'
#
loop_
_entity.id
_entity.type
_entity.pdbx_description
1 polymer ?
#
loop_
_entity_poly.entity_id
_entity_poly.type
_entity_poly.pdbx_seq_one_letter_code
_entity_poly.pdbx_strand_id
1 'polypeptide(L)'
;MLRSFIVKASLALGLLIPGLFSAAVAEEAPDISNIGFVLYTKSYAPGTLNARWMYTNKYSGPGIATGGPMDGFAGNYHVRYFYDSGEFSDEYDLVIEKTGDTYKVMWLTNGEVSAIGVGMEVETGLAVGWRRVAD
;
A
#
# COMPACT_ATOMS: atom_id res chain seq x y z
N MET A 1 71.90 -4.13 -22.34
CA MET A 1 72.34 -5.27 -23.16
C MET A 1 71.11 -5.93 -23.77
N LEU A 2 71.11 -6.02 -25.10
CA LEU A 2 70.07 -6.59 -25.95
C LEU A 2 70.00 -8.12 -25.80
N ARG A 3 68.80 -8.70 -25.79
CA ARG A 3 68.53 -10.03 -26.39
C ARG A 3 67.03 -10.20 -26.64
N SER A 4 66.71 -10.17 -27.93
CA SER A 4 65.44 -10.53 -28.58
C SER A 4 65.40 -12.04 -28.87
N PHE A 5 64.22 -12.68 -28.83
CA PHE A 5 63.80 -13.84 -29.65
C PHE A 5 62.25 -13.95 -29.56
N ILE A 6 61.47 -13.53 -30.57
CA ILE A 6 60.88 -14.27 -31.72
C ILE A 6 59.79 -15.33 -31.36
N VAL A 7 58.54 -14.93 -31.66
CA VAL A 7 57.43 -15.62 -32.38
C VAL A 7 56.98 -17.04 -31.99
N LYS A 8 55.66 -17.20 -31.72
CA LYS A 8 54.77 -18.16 -32.41
C LYS A 8 53.29 -17.87 -32.12
N ALA A 9 52.53 -17.63 -33.19
CA ALA A 9 51.07 -17.67 -33.19
C ALA A 9 50.59 -19.13 -33.04
N SER A 10 49.47 -19.35 -32.34
CA SER A 10 48.60 -20.50 -32.56
C SER A 10 47.17 -20.17 -32.15
N LEU A 11 46.29 -20.36 -33.14
CA LEU A 11 44.85 -20.27 -33.13
C LEU A 11 44.27 -21.47 -32.36
N ALA A 12 43.35 -21.24 -31.41
CA ALA A 12 42.50 -22.31 -30.87
C ALA A 12 41.08 -21.80 -30.61
N LEU A 13 40.23 -22.13 -31.58
CA LEU A 13 38.82 -22.53 -31.55
C LEU A 13 38.05 -22.38 -30.22
N GLY A 14 36.88 -21.73 -30.32
CA GLY A 14 36.03 -21.31 -29.21
C GLY A 14 35.37 -22.42 -28.39
N LEU A 15 35.08 -22.07 -27.14
CA LEU A 15 34.10 -22.72 -26.28
C LEU A 15 32.92 -21.76 -26.13
N LEU A 16 31.79 -22.15 -26.73
CA LEU A 16 30.50 -21.50 -26.58
C LEU A 16 30.03 -21.74 -25.14
N ILE A 17 30.10 -20.70 -24.31
CA ILE A 17 29.47 -20.69 -22.98
C ILE A 17 27.96 -20.57 -23.21
N PRO A 18 27.11 -21.49 -22.74
CA PRO A 18 25.68 -21.24 -22.70
C PRO A 18 25.44 -20.18 -21.63
N GLY A 19 25.32 -18.93 -22.09
CA GLY A 19 24.92 -17.81 -21.26
C GLY A 19 23.53 -18.08 -20.70
N LEU A 20 23.45 -18.25 -19.38
CA LEU A 20 22.26 -17.98 -18.60
C LEU A 20 21.92 -16.50 -18.77
N PHE A 21 21.18 -16.15 -19.83
CA PHE A 21 20.44 -14.90 -19.84
C PHE A 21 19.28 -15.07 -18.86
N SER A 22 19.55 -14.82 -17.58
CA SER A 22 18.50 -14.35 -16.69
C SER A 22 17.99 -13.06 -17.31
N ALA A 23 16.79 -13.10 -17.89
CA ALA A 23 16.10 -11.88 -18.26
C ALA A 23 15.98 -11.08 -16.97
N ALA A 24 16.76 -10.01 -16.85
CA ALA A 24 16.56 -9.02 -15.81
C ALA A 24 15.11 -8.57 -15.97
N VAL A 25 14.26 -8.94 -15.01
CA VAL A 25 12.93 -8.39 -14.88
C VAL A 25 13.15 -6.89 -14.73
N ALA A 26 12.80 -6.13 -15.76
CA ALA A 26 12.82 -4.69 -15.68
C ALA A 26 11.94 -4.31 -14.49
N GLU A 27 12.57 -3.73 -13.48
CA GLU A 27 11.87 -3.14 -12.35
C GLU A 27 10.97 -2.04 -12.93
N GLU A 28 9.66 -2.28 -12.97
CA GLU A 28 8.68 -1.29 -13.41
C GLU A 28 8.89 -0.02 -12.59
N ALA A 29 8.97 1.13 -13.27
CA ALA A 29 9.05 2.42 -12.60
C ALA A 29 7.90 2.52 -11.58
N PRO A 30 8.14 3.03 -10.36
CA PRO A 30 7.14 3.01 -9.30
C PRO A 30 5.88 3.72 -9.76
N ASP A 31 4.74 3.05 -9.64
CA ASP A 31 3.41 3.64 -9.81
C ASP A 31 3.25 4.72 -8.71
N ILE A 32 3.43 5.99 -9.10
CA ILE A 32 3.50 7.18 -8.23
C ILE A 32 2.09 7.65 -7.83
N SER A 33 1.08 6.80 -7.91
CA SER A 33 -0.28 7.19 -7.58
C SER A 33 -0.44 7.26 -6.05
N ASN A 34 -0.28 8.44 -5.45
CA ASN A 34 -0.58 8.68 -4.03
C ASN A 34 -2.10 8.68 -3.78
N ILE A 35 -2.76 7.56 -4.04
CA ILE A 35 -4.19 7.35 -3.83
C ILE A 35 -4.43 5.94 -3.32
N GLY A 36 -5.50 5.80 -2.55
CA GLY A 36 -5.99 4.51 -2.10
C GLY A 36 -7.50 4.51 -1.96
N PHE A 37 -8.00 3.33 -1.62
CA PHE A 37 -9.41 3.10 -1.38
C PHE A 37 -9.58 2.23 -0.14
N VAL A 38 -10.63 2.47 0.63
CA VAL A 38 -11.03 1.59 1.72
C VAL A 38 -12.55 1.48 1.76
N LEU A 39 -13.04 0.26 1.94
CA LEU A 39 -14.43 -0.01 2.27
C LEU A 39 -14.50 -0.37 3.76
N TYR A 40 -15.26 0.42 4.53
CA TYR A 40 -15.61 0.08 5.90
C TYR A 40 -16.99 -0.56 5.96
N THR A 41 -17.12 -1.67 6.69
CA THR A 41 -18.41 -2.29 6.98
C THR A 41 -18.60 -2.40 8.48
N LYS A 42 -19.85 -2.28 8.95
CA LYS A 42 -20.16 -2.51 10.36
C LYS A 42 -19.83 -3.95 10.70
N SER A 43 -19.13 -4.17 11.81
CA SER A 43 -18.89 -5.52 12.33
C SER A 43 -20.02 -5.94 13.27
N TYR A 44 -19.96 -7.17 13.79
CA TYR A 44 -20.94 -7.67 14.77
C TYR A 44 -20.82 -7.00 16.15
N ALA A 45 -19.65 -6.47 16.49
CA ALA A 45 -19.45 -5.76 17.75
C ALA A 45 -19.78 -4.26 17.57
N PRO A 46 -20.60 -3.67 18.46
CA PRO A 46 -20.85 -2.23 18.44
C PRO A 46 -19.56 -1.43 18.61
N GLY A 47 -19.46 -0.26 17.94
CA GLY A 47 -18.25 0.57 18.01
C GLY A 47 -17.08 0.06 17.18
N THR A 48 -17.26 -0.99 16.38
CA THR A 48 -16.19 -1.55 15.56
C THR A 48 -16.58 -1.71 14.09
N LEU A 49 -15.63 -1.40 13.20
CA LEU A 49 -15.76 -1.53 11.74
C LEU A 49 -14.71 -2.51 11.21
N ASN A 50 -15.10 -3.32 10.23
CA ASN A 50 -14.15 -4.03 9.40
C ASN A 50 -13.69 -3.12 8.26
N ALA A 51 -12.47 -3.28 7.78
CA ALA A 51 -11.94 -2.56 6.64
C ALA A 51 -11.39 -3.53 5.58
N ARG A 52 -11.61 -3.20 4.31
CA ARG A 52 -10.84 -3.74 3.18
C ARG A 52 -10.18 -2.56 2.47
N TRP A 53 -8.86 -2.51 2.46
CA TRP A 53 -8.11 -1.37 1.95
C TRP A 53 -7.18 -1.76 0.80
N MET A 54 -6.86 -0.76 -0.01
CA MET A 54 -5.82 -0.81 -1.02
C MET A 54 -5.13 0.56 -1.11
N TYR A 55 -3.83 0.55 -1.38
CA TYR A 55 -3.04 1.72 -1.73
C TYR A 55 -2.36 1.44 -3.06
N THR A 56 -2.62 2.32 -4.03
CA THR A 56 -2.31 2.10 -5.44
C THR A 56 -2.91 0.76 -5.93
N ASN A 57 -2.25 0.08 -6.85
CA ASN A 57 -2.49 -1.32 -7.22
C ASN A 57 -1.54 -2.30 -6.50
N LYS A 58 -0.67 -1.80 -5.60
CA LYS A 58 0.47 -2.56 -5.06
C LYS A 58 0.20 -3.16 -3.68
N TYR A 59 -0.47 -2.42 -2.81
CA TYR A 59 -0.68 -2.82 -1.43
C TYR A 59 -2.16 -2.96 -1.13
N SER A 60 -2.54 -4.03 -0.45
CA SER A 60 -3.92 -4.23 0.02
C SER A 60 -3.97 -5.16 1.22
N GLY A 61 -5.11 -5.14 1.89
CA GLY A 61 -5.41 -6.11 2.92
C GLY A 61 -6.63 -5.78 3.77
N PRO A 62 -6.81 -6.50 4.87
CA PRO A 62 -7.87 -6.24 5.84
C PRO A 62 -7.46 -5.17 6.85
N GLY A 63 -8.43 -4.68 7.60
CA GLY A 63 -8.21 -3.87 8.79
C GLY A 63 -9.39 -3.92 9.75
N ILE A 64 -9.17 -3.39 10.95
CA ILE A 64 -10.20 -3.29 11.99
C ILE A 64 -10.10 -1.93 12.68
N ALA A 65 -11.22 -1.23 12.75
CA ALA A 65 -11.37 0.01 13.50
C ALA A 65 -12.20 -0.24 14.75
N THR A 66 -11.78 0.32 15.90
CA THR A 66 -12.41 0.11 17.20
C THR A 66 -12.56 1.39 18.00
N GLY A 67 -13.52 1.42 18.93
CA GLY A 67 -13.70 2.55 19.85
C GLY A 67 -14.62 3.65 19.34
N GLY A 68 -15.27 3.44 18.20
CA GLY A 68 -16.23 4.38 17.64
C GLY A 68 -17.63 4.29 18.26
N PRO A 69 -18.61 5.02 17.69
CA PRO A 69 -19.98 5.03 18.17
C PRO A 69 -20.66 3.66 18.01
N MET A 70 -21.70 3.43 18.81
CA MET A 70 -22.49 2.20 18.75
C MET A 70 -23.19 2.00 17.40
N ASP A 71 -23.56 3.09 16.72
CA ASP A 71 -24.21 3.07 15.42
C ASP A 71 -23.65 4.15 14.50
N GLY A 72 -23.86 3.96 13.19
CA GLY A 72 -23.33 4.80 12.13
C GLY A 72 -21.84 4.59 11.86
N PHE A 73 -21.29 5.42 10.98
CA PHE A 73 -19.86 5.45 10.66
C PHE A 73 -19.14 6.68 11.23
N ALA A 74 -19.87 7.75 11.54
CA ALA A 74 -19.27 9.02 11.95
C ALA A 74 -18.82 8.97 13.42
N GLY A 75 -17.51 9.10 13.64
CA GLY A 75 -16.92 9.08 14.97
C GLY A 75 -15.41 8.94 14.93
N ASN A 76 -14.83 8.75 16.11
CA ASN A 76 -13.39 8.56 16.30
C ASN A 76 -13.11 7.08 16.58
N TYR A 77 -12.10 6.53 15.94
CA TYR A 77 -11.70 5.13 16.07
C TYR A 77 -10.19 5.03 16.20
N HIS A 78 -9.70 3.94 16.78
CA HIS A 78 -8.35 3.44 16.54
C HIS A 78 -8.42 2.38 15.44
N VAL A 79 -7.68 2.53 14.35
CA VAL A 79 -7.70 1.58 13.23
C VAL A 79 -6.34 0.94 13.03
N ARG A 80 -6.33 -0.38 12.81
CA ARG A 80 -5.16 -1.17 12.44
C ARG A 80 -5.37 -1.83 11.10
N TYR A 81 -4.36 -1.75 10.24
CA TYR A 81 -4.35 -2.36 8.92
C TYR A 81 -3.29 -3.44 8.83
N PHE A 82 -3.60 -4.44 8.03
CA PHE A 82 -2.72 -5.56 7.75
C PHE A 82 -2.64 -5.74 6.23
N TYR A 83 -1.52 -6.27 5.75
CA TYR A 83 -1.41 -6.75 4.39
C TYR A 83 -2.22 -8.05 4.23
N ASP A 84 -2.48 -8.45 2.98
CA ASP A 84 -3.13 -9.74 2.67
C ASP A 84 -2.36 -10.96 3.22
N SER A 85 -1.05 -10.82 3.46
CA SER A 85 -0.23 -11.82 4.15
C SER A 85 -0.59 -11.99 5.64
N GLY A 86 -1.37 -11.07 6.22
CA GLY A 86 -1.63 -10.98 7.65
C GLY A 86 -0.57 -10.20 8.44
N GLU A 87 0.50 -9.75 7.79
CA GLU A 87 1.51 -8.89 8.41
C GLU A 87 0.92 -7.51 8.72
N PHE A 88 1.33 -6.91 9.84
CA PHE A 88 0.95 -5.55 10.22
C PHE A 88 1.46 -4.55 9.18
N SER A 89 0.60 -3.64 8.74
CA SER A 89 0.96 -2.54 7.84
C SER A 89 1.16 -1.26 8.65
N ASP A 90 0.06 -0.71 9.14
CA ASP A 90 0.02 0.61 9.78
C ASP A 90 -1.15 0.69 10.77
N GLU A 91 -1.11 1.68 11.65
CA GLU A 91 -2.23 2.05 12.50
C GLU A 91 -2.37 3.56 12.65
N TYR A 92 -3.61 4.01 12.90
CA TYR A 92 -3.96 5.42 12.96
C TYR A 92 -5.08 5.68 13.98
N ASP A 93 -5.09 6.90 14.49
CA ASP A 93 -6.33 7.50 14.98
C ASP A 93 -7.16 7.90 13.74
N LEU A 94 -8.36 7.34 13.62
CA LEU A 94 -9.25 7.52 12.48
C LEU A 94 -10.43 8.40 12.89
N VAL A 95 -10.64 9.50 12.16
CA VAL A 95 -11.76 10.41 12.35
C VAL A 95 -12.63 10.37 11.11
N ILE A 96 -13.91 10.01 11.29
CA ILE A 96 -14.93 9.99 10.24
C ILE A 96 -15.99 11.03 10.58
N GLU A 97 -16.16 12.04 9.73
CA GLU A 97 -17.13 13.13 9.90
C GLU A 97 -18.17 13.09 8.77
N LYS A 98 -19.47 13.04 9.12
CA LYS A 98 -20.53 13.15 8.12
C LYS A 98 -20.70 14.61 7.68
N THR A 99 -20.61 14.87 6.39
CA THR A 99 -20.77 16.19 5.77
C THR A 99 -21.84 16.11 4.69
N GLY A 100 -23.09 16.42 5.06
CA GLY A 100 -24.25 16.21 4.18
C GLY A 100 -24.43 14.72 3.85
N ASP A 101 -24.44 14.41 2.56
CA ASP A 101 -24.57 13.03 2.05
C ASP A 101 -23.23 12.30 1.87
N THR A 102 -22.13 12.97 2.23
CA THR A 102 -20.76 12.44 2.13
C THR A 102 -20.08 12.37 3.48
N TYR A 103 -18.88 11.81 3.49
CA TYR A 103 -18.03 11.70 4.67
C TYR A 103 -16.67 12.31 4.38
N LYS A 104 -16.14 13.06 5.33
CA LYS A 104 -14.74 13.45 5.38
C LYS A 104 -14.05 12.48 6.33
N VAL A 105 -12.92 11.91 5.89
CA VAL A 105 -12.17 10.93 6.67
C VAL A 105 -10.73 11.39 6.81
N MET A 106 -10.19 11.27 8.02
CA MET A 106 -8.83 11.65 8.34
C MET A 106 -8.16 10.52 9.11
N TRP A 107 -6.93 10.20 8.73
CA TRP A 107 -6.06 9.29 9.46
C TRP A 107 -4.94 10.10 10.07
N LEU A 108 -4.76 9.94 11.37
CA LEU A 108 -3.79 10.70 12.14
C LEU A 108 -2.76 9.77 12.76
N THR A 109 -1.53 10.27 12.83
CA THR A 109 -0.42 9.64 13.54
C THR A 109 0.11 10.67 14.54
N ASN A 110 0.09 10.36 15.84
CA ASN A 110 0.49 11.27 16.91
C ASN A 110 -0.25 12.63 16.86
N GLY A 111 -1.52 12.63 16.46
CA GLY A 111 -2.35 13.83 16.33
C GLY A 111 -2.12 14.67 15.07
N GLU A 112 -1.20 14.28 14.19
CA GLU A 112 -0.96 14.93 12.90
C GLU A 112 -1.63 14.16 11.76
N VAL A 113 -2.15 14.88 10.75
CA VAL A 113 -2.92 14.26 9.65
C VAL A 113 -1.98 13.63 8.62
N SER A 114 -1.97 12.30 8.60
CA SER A 114 -1.16 11.48 7.68
C SER A 114 -1.86 11.25 6.34
N ALA A 115 -3.20 11.11 6.35
CA ALA A 115 -4.00 10.92 5.15
C ALA A 115 -5.38 11.59 5.26
N ILE A 116 -5.94 11.94 4.11
CA ILE A 116 -7.30 12.49 4.00
C ILE A 116 -8.09 11.72 2.95
N GLY A 117 -9.40 11.62 3.15
CA GLY A 117 -10.30 10.94 2.24
C GLY A 117 -11.70 11.51 2.23
N VAL A 118 -12.42 11.16 1.16
CA VAL A 118 -13.84 11.46 0.99
C VAL A 118 -14.56 10.14 0.77
N GLY A 119 -15.67 9.96 1.47
CA GLY A 119 -16.46 8.75 1.39
C GLY A 119 -17.94 8.99 1.16
N MET A 120 -18.61 7.91 0.76
CA MET A 120 -20.06 7.84 0.63
C MET A 120 -20.56 6.50 1.14
N GLU A 121 -21.74 6.50 1.75
CA GLU A 121 -22.43 5.24 2.05
C GLU A 121 -22.85 4.56 0.74
N VAL A 122 -22.55 3.28 0.66
CA VAL A 122 -22.99 2.33 -0.36
C VAL A 122 -23.80 1.23 0.34
N GLU A 123 -24.46 0.36 -0.43
CA GLU A 123 -25.37 -0.67 0.12
C GLU A 123 -24.77 -1.48 1.28
N THR A 124 -23.47 -1.77 1.24
CA THR A 124 -22.80 -2.65 2.20
C THR A 124 -21.89 -1.94 3.21
N GLY A 125 -21.71 -0.62 3.11
CA GLY A 125 -20.70 0.06 3.92
C GLY A 125 -20.43 1.51 3.57
N LEU A 126 -19.33 2.04 4.09
CA LEU A 126 -18.78 3.35 3.75
C LEU A 126 -17.57 3.16 2.83
N ALA A 127 -17.71 3.52 1.55
CA ALA A 127 -16.64 3.50 0.57
C ALA A 127 -15.89 4.83 0.62
N VAL A 128 -14.56 4.80 0.74
CA VAL A 128 -13.73 5.99 0.92
C VAL A 128 -12.54 5.96 -0.03
N GLY A 129 -12.44 6.96 -0.90
CA GLY A 129 -11.20 7.25 -1.62
C GLY A 129 -10.32 8.17 -0.77
N TRP A 130 -9.01 7.91 -0.74
CA TRP A 130 -8.08 8.65 0.12
C TRP A 130 -6.72 8.87 -0.55
N ARG A 131 -5.92 9.79 0.02
CA ARG A 131 -4.52 10.04 -0.34
C ARG A 131 -3.69 10.38 0.89
N ARG A 132 -2.38 10.15 0.86
CA ARG A 132 -1.44 10.69 1.86
C ARG A 132 -1.31 12.20 1.72
N VAL A 133 -1.03 12.87 2.83
CA VAL A 133 -0.80 14.32 2.87
C VAL A 133 0.65 14.68 2.49
N ALA A 134 1.61 13.80 2.79
CA ALA A 134 3.05 14.11 2.76
C ALA A 134 3.81 13.64 1.50
N ASP A 135 3.14 13.31 0.40
CA ASP A 135 3.80 12.97 -0.86
C ASP A 135 3.63 14.07 -1.92
#